data_AF-A0A2N2NFV3-F1
#
_entry.id   AF-A0A2N2NFV3-F1
#
_cell.length_a   1.000
_cell.length_b   1.000
_cell.length_c   1.000
_cell.angle_alpha   90.00
_cell.angle_beta   90.00
_cell.angle_gamma   90.00
#
_symmetry.space_group_name_H-M   'P 1'
#
loop_
_entity.id
_entity.type
_entity.pdbx_description
1 polymer ?
#
loop_
_entity_poly.entity_id
_entity_poly.type
_entity_poly.pdbx_seq_one_letter_code
_entity_poly.pdbx_strand_id
1 'polypeptide(L)' 'MISVVHAAGDRPVSLILEAAYLSDPQIMHLINICVEIGIQSIGTSTGWLPKNPDLEQIK' A
#
# COMPACT_ATOMS: atom_id res chain seq x y z
N MET A 1 -1.45 -6.77 -9.02
CA MET A 1 -2.39 -5.96 -8.19
C MET A 1 -3.77 -5.92 -8.82
N ILE A 2 -3.90 -5.43 -10.07
CA ILE A 2 -5.20 -5.41 -10.78
C ILE A 2 -5.89 -6.78 -10.89
N SER A 3 -5.13 -7.86 -11.09
CA SER A 3 -5.65 -9.22 -11.10
C SER A 3 -6.29 -9.65 -9.77
N VAL A 4 -5.74 -9.18 -8.64
CA VAL A 4 -6.28 -9.45 -7.30
C VAL A 4 -7.58 -8.67 -7.11
N VAL A 5 -7.62 -7.40 -7.52
CA VAL A 5 -8.84 -6.58 -7.44
C VAL A 5 -9.96 -7.20 -8.29
N HIS A 6 -9.68 -7.60 -9.53
CA HIS A 6 -10.66 -8.28 -10.37
C HIS A 6 -11.14 -9.61 -9.77
N ALA A 7 -10.23 -10.40 -9.19
CA ALA A 7 -10.58 -11.67 -8.56
C ALA A 7 -11.39 -11.50 -7.27
N ALA A 8 -11.20 -10.38 -6.55
CA ALA A 8 -11.92 -10.08 -5.32
C ALA A 8 -13.42 -9.79 -5.57
N GLY A 9 -13.78 -9.33 -6.78
CA GLY A 9 -15.13 -8.92 -7.13
C GLY A 9 -15.56 -7.72 -6.26
N ASP A 10 -16.68 -7.87 -5.55
CA ASP A 10 -17.22 -6.81 -4.69
C ASP A 10 -16.57 -6.73 -3.30
N ARG A 11 -15.55 -7.57 -3.02
CA ARG A 11 -14.87 -7.56 -1.72
C ARG A 11 -13.79 -6.46 -1.69
N PRO A 12 -13.72 -5.66 -0.62
CA PRO A 12 -12.67 -4.65 -0.49
C PRO A 12 -11.29 -5.30 -0.42
N VAL A 13 -10.34 -4.75 -1.15
CA VAL A 13 -8.94 -5.15 -1.16
C VAL A 13 -8.12 -4.07 -0.45
N SER A 14 -7.33 -4.51 0.53
CA SER A 14 -6.30 -3.70 1.18
C SER A 14 -4.91 -4.08 0.66
N LEU A 15 -4.00 -3.12 0.61
CA LEU A 15 -2.60 -3.34 0.25
C LEU A 15 -1.70 -2.92 1.40
N ILE A 16 -0.66 -3.70 1.70
CA ILE A 16 0.42 -3.27 2.61
C ILE A 16 1.68 -3.02 1.77
N LEU A 17 2.26 -1.81 1.86
CA LEU A 17 3.38 -1.38 1.00
C LEU A 17 4.76 -1.79 1.51
N GLU A 18 4.89 -2.00 2.82
CA GLU A 18 6.19 -2.04 3.50
C GLU A 18 7.03 -0.78 3.24
N ALA A 19 6.46 0.36 3.62
CA ALA A 19 7.00 1.69 3.37
C ALA A 19 8.44 1.88 3.87
N ALA A 20 8.90 1.11 4.86
CA ALA A 20 10.27 1.16 5.37
C ALA A 20 11.36 0.80 4.33
N TYR A 21 10.99 0.13 3.23
CA TYR A 21 11.89 -0.20 2.11
C TYR A 21 11.75 0.72 0.90
N LEU A 22 10.85 1.70 0.97
CA LEU A 22 10.51 2.55 -0.16
C LEU A 22 10.93 3.99 0.14
N SER A 23 11.35 4.68 -0.91
CA SER A 23 11.49 6.13 -0.90
C SER A 23 10.15 6.81 -1.17
N ASP A 24 10.00 8.07 -0.77
CA ASP A 24 8.77 8.84 -0.96
C ASP A 24 8.29 8.86 -2.42
N PRO A 25 9.15 9.02 -3.46
CA PRO A 25 8.70 8.92 -4.85
C PRO A 25 8.11 7.55 -5.22
N GLN A 26 8.65 6.46 -4.67
CA GLN A 26 8.12 5.11 -4.89
C GLN A 26 6.78 4.92 -4.18
N ILE A 27 6.65 5.44 -2.96
CA ILE A 27 5.39 5.42 -2.19
C ILE A 27 4.32 6.18 -2.96
N MET A 28 4.60 7.40 -3.42
CA MET A 28 3.64 8.21 -4.17
C MET A 28 3.23 7.56 -5.49
N HIS A 29 4.18 6.94 -6.21
CA HIS A 29 3.87 6.21 -7.42
C HIS A 29 2.92 5.02 -7.16
N LEU A 30 3.16 4.25 -6.09
CA LEU A 30 2.31 3.12 -5.71
C LEU A 30 0.92 3.58 -5.25
N ILE A 31 0.82 4.67 -4.49
CA ILE A 31 -0.47 5.24 -4.08
C ILE A 31 -1.31 5.60 -5.31
N ASN A 32 -0.72 6.26 -6.32
CA ASN A 32 -1.44 6.60 -7.55
C ASN A 32 -1.98 5.34 -8.26
N ILE A 33 -1.16 4.29 -8.37
CA ILE A 33 -1.60 3.01 -8.93
C ILE A 33 -2.75 2.41 -8.12
N CYS A 34 -2.67 2.44 -6.78
CA CYS A 34 -3.70 1.89 -5.89
C CYS A 34 -5.04 2.59 -6.07
N VAL A 35 -5.03 3.93 -6.22
CA VAL A 35 -6.23 4.73 -6.49
C VAL A 35 -6.83 4.36 -7.84
N GLU A 36 -6.01 4.27 -8.89
CA GLU A 36 -6.48 3.96 -10.24
C GLU A 36 -7.15 2.58 -10.34
N ILE A 37 -6.64 1.58 -9.62
CA ILE A 37 -7.18 0.21 -9.69
C ILE A 37 -8.27 -0.08 -8.66
N GLY A 38 -8.58 0.86 -7.77
CA GLY A 38 -9.64 0.71 -6.77
C GLY A 38 -9.27 -0.10 -5.53
N ILE A 39 -8.07 0.08 -4.96
CA ILE A 39 -7.72 -0.41 -3.61
C ILE A 39 -8.45 0.43 -2.55
N GLN A 40 -9.05 -0.21 -1.54
CA GLN A 40 -9.88 0.46 -0.52
C GLN A 40 -9.07 0.97 0.67
N SER A 41 -7.93 0.34 0.97
CA SER A 41 -7.06 0.82 2.04
C SER A 41 -5.61 0.45 1.79
N ILE A 42 -4.71 1.32 2.28
CA ILE A 42 -3.27 1.15 2.17
C ILE A 42 -2.70 1.13 3.59
N GLY A 43 -2.08 0.02 3.96
CA GLY A 43 -1.30 -0.16 5.17
C GLY A 43 0.18 0.10 4.93
N THR A 44 0.86 0.63 5.94
CA THR A 44 2.27 1.00 5.84
C THR A 44 3.21 -0.18 6.07
N SER A 45 2.92 -1.05 7.04
CA SER A 45 3.73 -2.24 7.35
C SER A 45 2.90 -3.41 7.87
N THR A 46 3.39 -4.63 7.69
CA THR A 46 2.86 -5.84 8.31
C THR A 46 3.22 -5.97 9.79
N GLY A 47 4.17 -5.18 10.28
CA GLY A 47 4.70 -5.26 11.64
C GLY A 47 5.81 -6.30 11.84
N TRP A 48 6.28 -6.95 10.77
CA TRP A 48 7.34 -7.96 10.83
C TRP A 48 8.73 -7.42 10.46
N LEU A 49 8.83 -6.17 10.00
CA LEU A 49 10.10 -5.59 9.61
C LEU A 49 10.94 -5.17 10.83
N PRO A 50 12.28 -5.32 10.77
CA PRO A 50 13.17 -4.87 11.83
C PRO A 50 13.21 -3.33 11.98
N LYS A 51 12.63 -2.60 11.02
CA LYS A 51 12.51 -1.15 11.02
C LYS A 51 11.05 -0.77 10.78
N ASN A 52 10.44 -0.09 11.76
CA ASN A 52 9.10 0.47 11.59
C ASN A 52 9.16 1.70 10.67
N PRO A 53 8.10 1.95 9.89
CA PRO A 53 7.96 3.21 9.14
C PRO A 53 7.97 4.40 10.10
N ASP A 54 8.60 5.50 9.68
CA ASP A 54 8.63 6.73 10.47
C ASP A 54 7.23 7.34 10.52
N LEU A 55 6.84 7.90 11.67
CA LEU A 55 5.54 8.57 11.84
C LEU A 55 5.36 9.75 10.88
N GLU A 56 6.46 10.36 10.46
CA GLU A 56 6.47 11.42 9.44
C GLU A 56 5.98 10.91 8.07
N GLN A 57 6.19 9.63 7.75
CA GLN A 57 5.75 9.02 6.48
C GLN A 57 4.26 8.68 6.43
N ILE A 58 3.56 8.79 7.56
CA ILE A 58 2.13 8.44 7.69
C ILE A 58 1.22 9.65 7.47
N LYS A 59 1.75 10.87 7.60
CA LYS A 59 1.00 12.12 7.45
C LYS A 59 0.80 12.50 5.99
#